data_AF-A0A939Y953-F1
#
_entry.id   AF-A0A939Y953-F1
#
_cell.length_a   1.000
_cell.length_b   1.000
_cell.length_c   1.000
_cell.angle_alpha   90.00
_cell.angle_beta   90.00
_cell.angle_gamma   90.00
#
_symmetry.space_group_name_H-M   'P 1'
#
loop_
_entity.id
_entity.type
_entity.pdbx_description
1 polymer ?
#
loop_
_entity_poly.entity_id
_entity_poly.type
_entity_poly.pdbx_seq_one_letter_code
_entity_poly.pdbx_strand_id
1 'polypeptide(L)'
;MNLSTFDGKCVRIVTTWGEVFEGVVSYDDKEYAFHEYGHDQEALHLTPIIFYKDDILSVISLEDVNGPFGHYSEKYGLLEKKCLEWGTDMIEEVFDSEDDSQILRMLAYMNDHFQILAERAVPGIAPWRSGKSISKSEDAENELGPVYLGELENMLSTLVKYNENEEVVSEAKGLLERLSAYFS
;
A
#
# COMPACT_ATOMS: atom_id res chain seq x y z
N MET A 1 0.42 -19.03 26.56
CA MET A 1 1.26 -18.42 25.50
C MET A 1 2.51 -17.82 26.14
N ASN A 2 3.68 -18.02 25.54
CA ASN A 2 4.94 -17.38 25.96
C ASN A 2 5.18 -16.15 25.06
N LEU A 3 4.88 -14.94 25.56
CA LEU A 3 4.88 -13.73 24.73
C LEU A 3 6.30 -13.19 24.46
N SER A 4 7.27 -13.50 25.33
CA SER A 4 8.66 -13.05 25.19
C SER A 4 9.37 -13.59 23.94
N THR A 5 8.87 -14.68 23.33
CA THR A 5 9.44 -15.23 22.09
C THR A 5 9.13 -14.38 20.85
N PHE A 6 8.23 -13.42 21.00
CA PHE A 6 7.79 -12.52 19.95
C PHE A 6 8.35 -11.10 20.12
N ASP A 7 9.08 -10.83 21.19
CA ASP A 7 9.67 -9.51 21.45
C ASP A 7 10.52 -9.03 20.27
N GLY A 8 10.28 -7.78 19.84
CA GLY A 8 10.94 -7.15 18.71
C GLY A 8 10.53 -7.68 17.33
N LYS A 9 9.52 -8.55 17.23
CA LYS A 9 9.07 -9.14 15.97
C LYS A 9 7.82 -8.48 15.42
N CYS A 10 7.64 -8.57 14.11
CA CYS A 10 6.36 -8.33 13.48
C CYS A 10 5.42 -9.51 13.76
N VAL A 11 4.25 -9.23 14.32
CA VAL A 11 3.26 -10.24 14.68
C VAL A 11 1.85 -9.84 14.30
N ARG A 12 1.00 -10.85 14.14
CA ARG A 12 -0.46 -10.68 14.15
C ARG A 12 -1.00 -11.13 15.48
N ILE A 13 -1.75 -10.24 16.14
CA ILE A 13 -2.48 -10.52 17.37
C ILE A 13 -3.96 -10.70 17.01
N VAL A 14 -4.59 -11.73 17.58
CA VAL A 14 -6.06 -11.85 17.58
C VAL A 14 -6.53 -11.76 19.02
N THR A 15 -7.47 -10.87 19.31
CA THR A 15 -8.04 -10.69 20.65
C THR A 15 -9.11 -11.74 20.94
N THR A 16 -9.48 -11.90 22.22
CA THR A 16 -10.61 -12.74 22.62
C THR A 16 -11.96 -12.24 22.10
N TRP A 17 -12.04 -10.97 21.70
CA TRP A 17 -13.21 -10.37 21.04
C TRP A 17 -13.20 -10.54 19.51
N GLY A 18 -12.15 -11.13 18.94
CA GLY A 18 -12.03 -11.42 17.51
C GLY A 18 -11.45 -10.29 16.66
N GLU A 19 -10.93 -9.24 17.28
CA GLU A 19 -10.22 -8.17 16.59
C GLU A 19 -8.82 -8.63 16.19
N VAL A 20 -8.31 -8.11 15.08
CA VAL A 20 -7.02 -8.49 14.50
C VAL A 20 -6.15 -7.26 14.38
N PHE A 21 -4.93 -7.35 14.90
CA PHE A 21 -3.95 -6.28 14.87
C PHE A 21 -2.65 -6.79 14.25
N GLU A 22 -1.99 -5.99 13.40
CA GLU A 22 -0.67 -6.31 12.81
C GLU A 22 0.37 -5.21 13.03
N GLY A 23 1.58 -5.61 13.47
CA GLY A 23 2.51 -4.63 14.01
C GLY A 23 3.74 -5.21 14.68
N VAL A 24 4.67 -4.34 15.04
CA VAL A 24 5.86 -4.71 15.82
C VAL A 24 5.53 -4.67 17.30
N VAL A 25 5.97 -5.70 18.01
CA VAL A 25 5.75 -5.81 19.45
C VAL A 25 7.00 -5.57 20.26
N SER A 26 6.81 -4.98 21.45
CA SER A 26 7.78 -5.00 22.53
C SER A 26 7.16 -5.62 23.78
N TYR A 27 7.89 -6.51 24.44
CA TYR A 27 7.47 -7.21 25.65
C TYR A 27 8.31 -6.79 26.84
N ASP A 28 7.68 -6.31 27.92
CA ASP A 28 8.34 -5.95 29.18
C ASP A 28 7.70 -6.68 30.38
N ASP A 29 7.83 -8.02 30.40
CA ASP A 29 7.42 -8.97 31.47
C ASP A 29 5.95 -8.98 31.95
N LYS A 30 5.21 -7.89 31.73
CA LYS A 30 3.84 -7.62 32.17
C LYS A 30 3.00 -6.96 31.09
N GLU A 31 3.64 -6.25 30.16
CA GLU A 31 2.98 -5.43 29.15
C GLU A 31 3.46 -5.84 27.75
N TYR A 32 2.52 -5.81 26.79
CA TYR A 32 2.77 -6.06 25.38
C TYR A 32 2.42 -4.78 24.62
N ALA A 33 3.44 -4.02 24.23
CA ALA A 33 3.30 -2.78 23.48
C ALA A 33 3.27 -3.11 22.00
N PHE A 34 2.20 -2.70 21.33
CA PHE A 34 1.96 -3.00 19.92
C PHE A 34 2.03 -1.73 19.07
N HIS A 35 2.83 -1.79 18.00
CA HIS A 35 2.94 -0.73 17.00
C HIS A 35 2.21 -1.15 15.72
N GLU A 36 0.94 -0.76 15.62
CA GLU A 36 0.12 -1.05 14.45
C GLU A 36 0.57 -0.25 13.22
N TYR A 37 0.54 -0.89 12.06
CA TYR A 37 0.76 -0.23 10.78
C TYR A 37 -0.57 -0.02 10.05
N GLY A 38 -0.87 1.24 9.69
CA GLY A 38 -1.88 1.54 8.66
C GLY A 38 -3.35 1.55 9.10
N HIS A 39 -3.71 2.40 10.07
CA HIS A 39 -5.06 3.00 10.05
C HIS A 39 -5.06 4.22 9.09
N ASP A 40 -6.24 4.72 8.67
CA ASP A 40 -6.62 5.87 7.79
C ASP A 40 -5.68 7.11 7.63
N GLN A 41 -4.54 7.18 8.31
CA GLN A 41 -3.48 8.15 8.13
C GLN A 41 -2.14 7.41 8.13
N GLU A 42 -1.77 6.87 6.98
CA GLU A 42 -0.40 6.46 6.75
C GLU A 42 0.53 7.67 6.88
N ALA A 43 1.56 7.49 7.70
CA ALA A 43 2.46 8.50 8.26
C ALA A 43 1.87 9.33 9.42
N LEU A 44 2.26 8.97 10.66
CA LEU A 44 2.31 9.79 11.91
C LEU A 44 1.40 9.43 13.10
N HIS A 45 0.73 8.27 13.16
CA HIS A 45 0.16 7.81 14.43
C HIS A 45 0.66 6.43 14.83
N LEU A 46 1.77 6.42 15.59
CA LEU A 46 2.12 5.29 16.45
C LEU A 46 1.14 5.29 17.62
N THR A 47 0.07 4.50 17.55
CA THR A 47 -0.81 4.28 18.69
C THR A 47 -0.25 3.11 19.49
N PRO A 48 0.39 3.33 20.66
CA PRO A 48 0.79 2.22 21.52
C PRO A 48 -0.48 1.58 22.08
N ILE A 49 -0.78 0.36 21.64
CA ILE A 49 -1.84 -0.45 22.23
C ILE A 49 -1.20 -1.38 23.25
N ILE A 50 -1.70 -1.34 24.49
CA ILE A 50 -1.27 -2.24 25.55
C ILE A 50 -2.28 -3.39 25.61
N PHE A 51 -1.82 -4.61 25.36
CA PHE A 51 -2.63 -5.81 25.54
C PHE A 51 -2.27 -6.51 26.85
N TYR A 52 -3.28 -6.86 27.66
CA TYR A 52 -3.09 -7.84 28.71
C TYR A 52 -3.06 -9.24 28.12
N LYS A 53 -2.27 -10.13 28.71
CA LYS A 53 -2.12 -11.51 28.23
C LYS A 53 -3.44 -12.27 28.12
N ASP A 54 -4.40 -11.97 28.99
CA ASP A 54 -5.71 -12.62 29.02
C ASP A 54 -6.64 -12.14 27.89
N ASP A 55 -6.35 -10.97 27.30
CA ASP A 55 -7.10 -10.41 26.17
C ASP A 55 -6.63 -10.98 24.82
N ILE A 56 -5.48 -11.66 24.80
CA ILE A 56 -4.84 -12.22 23.61
C ILE A 56 -5.29 -13.67 23.40
N LEU A 57 -6.05 -13.91 22.34
CA LEU A 57 -6.44 -15.26 21.92
C LEU A 57 -5.29 -15.99 21.23
N SER A 58 -4.61 -15.34 20.28
CA SER A 58 -3.48 -15.91 19.53
C SER A 58 -2.48 -14.85 19.10
N VAL A 59 -1.19 -15.22 19.04
CA VAL A 59 -0.11 -14.44 18.43
C VAL A 59 0.62 -15.34 17.43
N ILE A 60 0.80 -14.85 16.22
CA ILE A 60 1.62 -15.51 15.20
C ILE A 60 2.76 -14.59 14.78
N SER A 61 3.97 -15.15 14.68
CA SER A 61 5.11 -14.46 14.11
C SER A 61 4.89 -14.32 12.62
N LEU A 62 4.96 -13.09 12.10
CA LEU A 62 4.87 -12.84 10.66
C LEU A 62 6.24 -12.92 9.97
N GLU A 63 7.32 -13.11 10.73
CA GLU A 63 8.69 -13.26 10.23
C GLU A 63 8.89 -14.51 9.34
N ASP A 64 8.17 -15.60 9.60
CA ASP A 64 8.37 -16.90 8.94
C ASP A 64 7.14 -17.37 8.12
N VAL A 65 6.09 -16.55 8.06
CA VAL A 65 4.81 -16.91 7.46
C VAL A 65 4.66 -16.17 6.13
N ASN A 66 4.97 -16.88 5.03
CA ASN A 66 4.45 -16.56 3.69
C ASN A 66 2.94 -16.87 3.64
N GLY A 67 2.18 -16.23 4.53
CA GLY A 67 0.73 -16.11 4.43
C GLY A 67 0.40 -14.95 3.50
N PRO A 68 -0.88 -14.62 3.27
CA PRO A 68 -1.26 -13.65 2.26
C PRO A 68 -0.52 -12.33 2.38
N PHE A 69 0.11 -12.03 3.53
CA PHE A 69 0.25 -10.75 4.19
C PHE A 69 1.63 -10.51 4.89
N GLY A 70 2.75 -10.99 4.32
CA GLY A 70 4.08 -11.02 4.97
C GLY A 70 4.85 -9.69 5.11
N HIS A 71 5.57 -9.53 6.25
CA HIS A 71 6.18 -8.31 6.83
C HIS A 71 5.23 -7.11 7.03
N TYR A 72 4.35 -6.90 6.05
CA TYR A 72 3.13 -6.13 6.06
C TYR A 72 2.16 -6.84 5.13
N SER A 73 0.89 -6.75 5.44
CA SER A 73 -0.19 -7.53 4.86
C SER A 73 -0.38 -7.46 3.31
N GLU A 74 0.54 -7.87 2.42
CA GLU A 74 0.40 -8.72 1.18
C GLU A 74 1.77 -8.89 0.50
N LYS A 75 1.92 -9.61 -0.64
CA LYS A 75 3.08 -9.35 -1.55
C LYS A 75 3.21 -7.83 -1.81
N TYR A 76 2.07 -7.13 -1.69
CA TYR A 76 1.86 -5.70 -1.71
C TYR A 76 0.77 -5.37 -0.67
N GLY A 77 1.11 -4.76 0.45
CA GLY A 77 0.19 -4.38 1.53
C GLY A 77 -1.09 -3.63 1.11
N LEU A 78 -1.97 -3.37 2.10
CA LEU A 78 -3.23 -2.65 1.92
C LEU A 78 -3.09 -1.34 1.13
N LEU A 79 -1.95 -0.66 1.29
CA LEU A 79 -1.63 0.58 0.60
C LEU A 79 -1.69 0.47 -0.93
N GLU A 80 -0.93 -0.43 -1.56
CA GLU A 80 -0.85 -0.46 -3.03
C GLU A 80 -2.19 -0.81 -3.65
N LYS A 81 -2.93 -1.70 -2.98
CA LYS A 81 -4.32 -2.01 -3.34
C LYS A 81 -5.20 -0.76 -3.26
N LYS A 82 -5.15 -0.03 -2.15
CA LYS A 82 -5.94 1.19 -1.94
C LYS A 82 -5.54 2.30 -2.91
N CYS A 83 -4.26 2.47 -3.20
CA CYS A 83 -3.80 3.42 -4.22
C CYS A 83 -4.38 3.08 -5.60
N LEU A 84 -4.35 1.80 -6.00
CA LEU A 84 -4.97 1.41 -7.26
C LEU A 84 -6.50 1.58 -7.22
N GLU A 85 -7.17 1.26 -6.11
CA GLU A 85 -8.61 1.47 -5.89
C GLU A 85 -8.99 2.96 -5.97
N TRP A 86 -8.23 3.85 -5.35
CA TRP A 86 -8.52 5.28 -5.29
C TRP A 86 -8.01 6.07 -6.50
N GLY A 87 -7.19 5.45 -7.34
CA GLY A 87 -6.87 5.95 -8.68
C GLY A 87 -5.67 6.89 -8.72
N THR A 88 -5.62 7.74 -9.74
CA THR A 88 -4.41 8.51 -10.10
C THR A 88 -3.81 9.31 -8.95
N ASP A 89 -4.62 9.98 -8.13
CA ASP A 89 -4.12 10.86 -7.06
C ASP A 89 -3.27 10.08 -6.04
N MET A 90 -3.73 8.91 -5.62
CA MET A 90 -3.01 8.13 -4.61
C MET A 90 -1.78 7.40 -5.16
N ILE A 91 -1.80 7.07 -6.45
CA ILE A 91 -0.62 6.54 -7.15
C ILE A 91 0.45 7.64 -7.23
N GLU A 92 0.05 8.87 -7.52
CA GLU A 92 0.94 10.04 -7.53
C GLU A 92 1.57 10.26 -6.16
N GLU A 93 0.80 10.22 -5.07
CA GLU A 93 1.32 10.37 -3.71
C GLU A 93 2.42 9.35 -3.37
N VAL A 94 2.25 8.07 -3.76
CA VAL A 94 3.29 7.05 -3.58
C VAL A 94 4.53 7.36 -4.40
N PHE A 95 4.38 7.78 -5.65
CA PHE A 95 5.50 8.11 -6.51
C PHE A 95 6.25 9.38 -6.10
N ASP A 96 5.56 10.35 -5.52
CA ASP A 96 6.12 11.59 -4.98
C ASP A 96 6.79 11.42 -3.61
N SER A 97 6.57 10.28 -2.93
CA SER A 97 7.18 9.99 -1.61
C SER A 97 8.70 9.86 -1.62
N GLU A 98 9.29 9.62 -2.81
CA GLU A 98 10.71 9.30 -3.01
C GLU A 98 11.20 8.07 -2.20
N ASP A 99 10.30 7.27 -1.61
CA ASP A 99 10.63 5.99 -0.97
C ASP A 99 10.66 4.88 -2.03
N ASP A 100 11.86 4.59 -2.54
CA ASP A 100 12.09 3.55 -3.55
C ASP A 100 11.46 2.20 -3.19
N SER A 101 11.40 1.83 -1.90
CA SER A 101 10.82 0.56 -1.48
C SER A 101 9.30 0.53 -1.67
N GLN A 102 8.63 1.65 -1.39
CA GLN A 102 7.19 1.80 -1.62
C GLN A 102 6.88 1.91 -3.11
N ILE A 103 7.69 2.66 -3.85
CA ILE A 103 7.56 2.80 -5.30
C ILE A 103 7.70 1.43 -6.00
N LEU A 104 8.72 0.64 -5.64
CA LEU A 104 8.91 -0.71 -6.18
C LEU A 104 7.72 -1.62 -5.89
N ARG A 105 7.17 -1.56 -4.68
CA ARG A 105 5.98 -2.34 -4.32
C ARG A 105 4.76 -1.93 -5.13
N MET A 106 4.54 -0.63 -5.31
CA MET A 106 3.44 -0.13 -6.13
C MET A 106 3.58 -0.54 -7.60
N LEU A 107 4.78 -0.40 -8.18
CA LEU A 107 5.08 -0.83 -9.55
C LEU A 107 4.83 -2.32 -9.74
N ALA A 108 5.33 -3.13 -8.82
CA ALA A 108 5.15 -4.57 -8.88
C ALA A 108 3.68 -4.99 -8.64
N TYR A 109 2.92 -4.30 -7.78
CA TYR A 109 1.48 -4.53 -7.62
C TYR A 109 0.72 -4.24 -8.90
N MET A 110 1.00 -3.11 -9.56
CA MET A 110 0.40 -2.75 -10.84
C MET A 110 0.75 -3.75 -11.95
N ASN A 111 1.97 -4.28 -11.96
CA ASN A 111 2.37 -5.31 -12.90
C ASN A 111 1.62 -6.64 -12.67
N ASP A 112 1.51 -7.10 -11.42
CA ASP A 112 0.78 -8.32 -11.08
C ASP A 112 -0.73 -8.19 -11.35
N HIS A 113 -1.28 -6.99 -11.13
CA HIS A 113 -2.71 -6.68 -11.29
C HIS A 113 -3.00 -5.87 -12.55
N PHE A 114 -2.16 -6.00 -13.57
CA PHE A 114 -2.22 -5.18 -14.78
C PHE A 114 -3.58 -5.21 -15.48
N GLN A 115 -4.26 -6.37 -15.49
CA GLN A 115 -5.58 -6.46 -16.10
C GLN A 115 -6.59 -5.54 -15.42
N ILE A 116 -6.55 -5.47 -14.07
CA ILE A 116 -7.41 -4.59 -13.28
C ILE A 116 -7.05 -3.13 -13.55
N LEU A 117 -5.75 -2.81 -13.58
CA LEU A 117 -5.26 -1.48 -13.95
C LEU A 117 -5.78 -1.06 -15.33
N ALA A 118 -5.64 -1.93 -16.33
CA ALA A 118 -5.98 -1.64 -17.71
C ALA A 118 -7.50 -1.50 -17.94
N GLU A 119 -8.32 -2.33 -17.30
CA GLU A 119 -9.78 -2.23 -17.37
C GLU A 119 -10.30 -0.94 -16.72
N ARG A 120 -9.58 -0.40 -15.74
CA ARG A 120 -9.94 0.82 -15.02
C ARG A 120 -9.28 2.08 -15.58
N ALA A 121 -8.32 1.93 -16.49
CA ALA A 121 -7.64 3.05 -17.10
C ALA A 121 -8.59 3.81 -18.03
N VAL A 122 -8.70 5.12 -17.81
CA VAL A 122 -9.48 6.03 -18.66
C VAL A 122 -8.52 6.88 -19.50
N PRO A 123 -8.89 7.21 -20.75
CA PRO A 123 -8.01 7.98 -21.62
C PRO A 123 -7.82 9.41 -21.12
N GLY A 124 -6.61 9.94 -21.31
CA GLY A 124 -6.31 11.36 -21.11
C GLY A 124 -5.61 11.70 -19.80
N ILE A 125 -5.68 13.00 -19.47
CA ILE A 125 -5.03 13.68 -18.34
C ILE A 125 -6.09 13.99 -17.29
N ALA A 126 -5.70 14.00 -16.03
CA ALA A 126 -6.65 14.24 -14.96
C ALA A 126 -7.28 15.66 -15.05
N PRO A 127 -8.61 15.82 -14.86
CA PRO A 127 -9.30 17.10 -15.08
C PRO A 127 -8.77 18.24 -14.21
N TRP A 128 -8.31 17.92 -12.99
CA TRP A 128 -7.76 18.90 -12.05
C TRP A 128 -6.45 19.53 -12.54
N ARG A 129 -5.65 18.83 -13.35
CA ARG A 129 -4.45 19.40 -14.01
C ARG A 129 -4.78 20.44 -15.06
N SER A 130 -5.97 20.36 -15.65
CA SER A 130 -6.40 21.26 -16.73
C SER A 130 -7.01 22.57 -16.22
N GLY A 131 -7.03 22.80 -14.90
CA GLY A 131 -7.68 23.97 -14.28
C GLY A 131 -9.20 24.01 -14.46
N LYS A 132 -9.81 22.94 -15.00
CA LYS A 132 -11.26 22.78 -15.03
C LYS A 132 -11.68 22.30 -13.66
N SER A 133 -12.30 23.18 -12.88
CA SER A 133 -12.95 22.81 -11.64
C SER A 133 -13.90 21.66 -11.94
N ILE A 134 -13.63 20.50 -11.34
CA ILE A 134 -14.58 19.40 -11.29
C ILE A 134 -15.78 19.98 -10.55
N SER A 135 -16.86 20.27 -11.27
CA SER A 135 -18.16 20.42 -10.62
C SER A 135 -18.34 19.14 -9.81
N LYS A 136 -18.46 19.25 -8.49
CA LYS A 136 -18.82 18.12 -7.61
C LYS A 136 -20.07 17.45 -8.17
N SER A 137 -19.90 16.50 -9.07
CA SER A 137 -20.95 15.66 -9.61
C SER A 137 -20.74 14.31 -8.98
N GLU A 138 -21.58 14.02 -7.98
CA GLU A 138 -22.23 12.72 -7.78
C GLU A 138 -21.37 11.45 -7.64
N ASP A 139 -20.04 11.52 -7.59
CA ASP A 139 -19.16 10.34 -7.51
C ASP A 139 -18.69 10.01 -6.09
N ALA A 140 -19.21 10.70 -5.06
CA ALA A 140 -18.87 10.41 -3.67
C ALA A 140 -19.44 9.07 -3.14
N GLU A 141 -20.17 8.31 -3.97
CA GLU A 141 -20.73 7.00 -3.62
C GLU A 141 -19.98 5.80 -4.23
N ASN A 142 -19.02 6.02 -5.15
CA ASN A 142 -18.14 4.96 -5.64
C ASN A 142 -16.77 5.09 -4.97
N GLU A 143 -16.41 4.12 -4.12
CA GLU A 143 -15.10 4.03 -3.45
C GLU A 143 -13.90 3.86 -4.42
N LEU A 144 -14.15 3.84 -5.74
CA LEU A 144 -13.15 3.60 -6.77
C LEU A 144 -12.91 4.85 -7.63
N GLY A 145 -11.68 5.36 -7.60
CA GLY A 145 -11.26 6.47 -8.44
C GLY A 145 -10.74 6.03 -9.82
N PRO A 146 -10.79 6.91 -10.83
CA PRO A 146 -10.26 6.64 -12.17
C PRO A 146 -8.73 6.63 -12.17
N VAL A 147 -8.14 5.78 -13.02
CA VAL A 147 -6.71 5.85 -13.37
C VAL A 147 -6.61 6.50 -14.76
N TYR A 148 -6.18 7.76 -14.80
CA TYR A 148 -5.95 8.47 -16.06
C TYR A 148 -4.67 7.97 -16.73
N LEU A 149 -4.81 7.32 -17.90
CA LEU A 149 -3.71 6.67 -18.60
C LEU A 149 -2.57 7.64 -18.92
N GLY A 150 -2.91 8.85 -19.40
CA GLY A 150 -1.90 9.85 -19.75
C GLY A 150 -1.16 10.40 -18.52
N GLU A 151 -1.80 10.47 -17.35
CA GLU A 151 -1.10 10.81 -16.09
C GLU A 151 -0.16 9.69 -15.68
N LEU A 152 -0.63 8.44 -15.71
CA LEU A 152 0.18 7.30 -15.33
C LEU A 152 1.43 7.18 -16.23
N GLU A 153 1.28 7.35 -17.53
CA GLU A 153 2.40 7.37 -18.48
C GLU A 153 3.40 8.49 -18.17
N ASN A 154 2.91 9.69 -17.82
CA ASN A 154 3.77 10.82 -17.44
C ASN A 154 4.52 10.55 -16.13
N MET A 155 3.85 9.99 -15.13
CA MET A 155 4.45 9.66 -13.84
C MET A 155 5.54 8.59 -14.00
N LEU A 156 5.25 7.50 -14.71
CA LEU A 156 6.23 6.45 -14.98
C LEU A 156 7.42 7.00 -15.80
N SER A 157 7.16 7.86 -16.80
CA SER A 157 8.22 8.51 -17.56
C SER A 157 9.11 9.41 -16.71
N THR A 158 8.53 10.03 -15.68
CA THR A 158 9.26 10.86 -14.70
C THR A 158 10.16 9.98 -13.84
N LEU A 159 9.64 8.87 -13.29
CA LEU A 159 10.45 7.89 -12.54
C LEU A 159 11.63 7.40 -13.40
N VAL A 160 11.37 7.04 -14.65
CA VAL A 160 12.42 6.56 -15.58
C VAL A 160 13.51 7.59 -15.84
N LYS A 161 13.16 8.88 -15.87
CA LYS A 161 14.09 9.94 -16.23
C LYS A 161 14.90 10.46 -15.05
N TYR A 162 14.33 10.43 -13.84
CA TYR A 162 14.86 11.17 -12.70
C TYR A 162 15.16 10.31 -11.47
N ASN A 163 14.62 9.09 -11.35
CA ASN A 163 14.93 8.22 -10.22
C ASN A 163 16.35 7.60 -10.39
N GLU A 164 17.14 7.60 -9.31
CA GLU A 164 18.53 7.09 -9.31
C GLU A 164 18.61 5.57 -9.10
N ASN A 165 17.53 4.94 -8.64
CA ASN A 165 17.43 3.52 -8.39
C ASN A 165 17.16 2.74 -9.68
N GLU A 166 18.14 1.95 -10.12
CA GLU A 166 18.07 1.20 -11.37
C GLU A 166 16.92 0.19 -11.42
N GLU A 167 16.51 -0.37 -10.27
CA GLU A 167 15.40 -1.33 -10.19
C GLU A 167 14.06 -0.63 -10.42
N VAL A 168 13.85 0.53 -9.77
CA VAL A 168 12.65 1.38 -9.99
C VAL A 168 12.55 1.76 -11.46
N VAL A 169 13.65 2.23 -12.05
CA VAL A 169 13.71 2.61 -13.46
C VAL A 169 13.39 1.43 -14.38
N SER A 170 13.90 0.24 -14.07
CA SER A 170 13.64 -0.97 -14.85
C SER A 170 12.16 -1.38 -14.80
N GLU A 171 11.58 -1.46 -13.61
CA GLU A 171 10.17 -1.84 -13.42
C GLU A 171 9.21 -0.83 -14.05
N ALA A 172 9.50 0.48 -13.90
CA ALA A 172 8.70 1.54 -14.51
C ALA A 172 8.74 1.49 -16.05
N LYS A 173 9.91 1.21 -16.65
CA LYS A 173 10.01 0.98 -18.10
C LYS A 173 9.19 -0.21 -18.55
N GLY A 174 9.29 -1.34 -17.84
CA GLY A 174 8.53 -2.55 -18.16
C GLY A 174 7.02 -2.30 -18.15
N LEU A 175 6.52 -1.58 -17.14
CA LEU A 175 5.11 -1.23 -17.06
C LEU A 175 4.68 -0.27 -18.18
N LEU A 176 5.49 0.73 -18.52
CA LEU A 176 5.24 1.64 -19.65
C LEU A 176 5.13 0.88 -20.99
N GLU A 177 6.07 -0.02 -21.27
CA GLU A 177 6.07 -0.83 -22.48
C GLU A 177 4.80 -1.71 -22.56
N ARG A 178 4.39 -2.28 -21.42
CA ARG A 178 3.19 -3.10 -21.33
C ARG A 178 1.91 -2.30 -21.53
N LEU A 179 1.80 -1.09 -20.96
CA LEU A 179 0.69 -0.17 -21.19
C LEU A 179 0.59 0.21 -22.68
N SER A 180 1.71 0.61 -23.28
CA SER A 180 1.77 0.95 -24.69
C SER A 180 1.33 -0.22 -25.57
N ALA A 181 1.80 -1.44 -25.30
CA ALA A 181 1.41 -2.64 -26.05
C ALA A 181 -0.09 -2.98 -25.91
N TYR A 182 -0.71 -2.70 -24.76
CA TYR A 182 -2.12 -3.01 -24.51
C TYR A 182 -3.09 -1.99 -25.14
N PHE A 183 -2.72 -0.71 -25.17
CA PHE A 183 -3.59 0.38 -25.64
C PHE A 183 -3.27 0.89 -27.07
N SER A 184 -2.30 0.28 -27.77
CA SER A 184 -2.01 0.51 -29.20
C SER A 184 -3.02 -0.19 -30.11
#